data_AF-A0A2Z7D694-F1
#
_entry.id   AF-A0A2Z7D694-F1
#
_cell.length_a   1.000
_cell.length_b   1.000
_cell.length_c   1.000
_cell.angle_alpha   90.00
_cell.angle_beta   90.00
_cell.angle_gamma   90.00
#
_symmetry.space_group_name_H-M   'P 1'
#
loop_
_entity.id
_entity.type
_entity.pdbx_description
1 polymer ?
#
loop_
_entity_poly.entity_id
_entity_poly.type
_entity_poly.pdbx_seq_one_letter_code
_entity_poly.pdbx_strand_id
1 'polypeptide(L)'
;MSAVSFLSVQTATKTSFFHPTSSPKNSVTCCFKDHSFTSTRKGFPRNAKNFNGGALFAVACSTSSPFIGKVRWSKREGNFSVLSFVVDPKGLVETEAKSDASQFLSALLPFVVALTAVAALYQPSTFTWVSKDLYAPALGGIMLSIGIKLSINDFTLAFKRPLPLSIGFIAQYLLKPALGLFIAQAFGMSPMFFSGFVLMSCVAGAQLSSYASFLSKGDVALSILLTSTSTIASVIVTPVLTGLLIGSVVPVDVIAMSKSILQVVLAPVTLGLLINSYARSVVSILQPVMTFVAMICTSLCIGSPLAINRNQILSAEGLSLIVPVLSFHAVAFTLGYWICKFQPFRQVIFQICFICGLREEACRTISLCTGMQSSTLAGLLATQFLGSTQAVPPACSVVAMAIMGLCLASFWGNGYRIRDVPSLVIPKTGSAFNAQ
;
A
#
# COMPACT_ATOMS: atom_id res chain seq x y z
N MET A 1 45.00 -42.59 -1.73
CA MET A 1 45.34 -43.01 -0.35
C MET A 1 44.27 -42.44 0.59
N SER A 2 43.90 -43.20 1.64
CA SER A 2 43.18 -42.87 2.90
C SER A 2 42.37 -41.55 3.07
N ALA A 3 41.19 -41.48 3.71
CA ALA A 3 40.20 -42.46 4.20
C ALA A 3 38.86 -41.71 4.54
N VAL A 4 37.65 -42.30 4.40
CA VAL A 4 36.75 -42.86 5.46
C VAL A 4 36.42 -41.89 6.62
N SER A 5 35.18 -41.67 7.12
CA SER A 5 33.76 -41.89 6.70
C SER A 5 32.85 -40.98 7.60
N PHE A 6 31.55 -40.66 7.42
CA PHE A 6 30.34 -41.25 6.78
C PHE A 6 29.46 -42.21 7.64
N LEU A 7 28.17 -41.85 7.83
CA LEU A 7 27.00 -42.67 8.31
C LEU A 7 27.05 -43.18 9.79
N SER A 8 25.95 -43.48 10.52
CA SER A 8 24.49 -43.36 10.30
C SER A 8 23.63 -43.27 11.61
N VAL A 9 22.33 -43.06 11.40
CA VAL A 9 21.10 -43.07 12.26
C VAL A 9 20.94 -44.23 13.27
N GLN A 10 20.31 -43.95 14.44
CA GLN A 10 19.20 -44.69 15.13
C GLN A 10 18.90 -44.07 16.54
N THR A 11 17.72 -43.54 16.92
CA THR A 11 16.35 -44.05 17.24
C THR A 11 16.10 -44.63 18.66
N ALA A 12 15.01 -44.15 19.31
CA ALA A 12 14.02 -44.89 20.14
C ALA A 12 13.93 -44.77 21.71
N THR A 13 12.92 -44.01 22.17
CA THR A 13 11.86 -44.37 23.19
C THR A 13 12.11 -44.48 24.73
N LYS A 14 11.00 -44.25 25.48
CA LYS A 14 10.65 -44.67 26.88
C LYS A 14 11.33 -43.98 28.08
N THR A 15 10.75 -43.85 29.30
CA THR A 15 9.36 -43.57 29.79
C THR A 15 9.36 -43.18 31.30
N SER A 16 8.26 -42.59 31.80
CA SER A 16 7.66 -42.69 33.18
C SER A 16 8.34 -42.10 34.46
N PHE A 17 7.58 -41.21 35.12
CA PHE A 17 7.31 -41.03 36.58
C PHE A 17 8.44 -40.96 37.64
N PHE A 18 8.50 -39.87 38.44
CA PHE A 18 7.95 -39.79 39.82
C PHE A 18 7.99 -38.34 40.41
N HIS A 19 7.30 -38.11 41.53
CA HIS A 19 7.20 -36.88 42.37
C HIS A 19 7.66 -37.25 43.83
N PRO A 20 7.73 -36.37 44.88
CA PRO A 20 7.21 -35.00 45.05
C PRO A 20 8.13 -33.98 45.78
N THR A 21 7.53 -32.86 46.25
CA THR A 21 8.06 -31.77 47.13
C THR A 21 8.90 -30.68 46.45
N SER A 22 8.87 -29.39 46.85
CA SER A 22 8.13 -28.71 47.95
C SER A 22 7.49 -27.37 47.48
N SER A 23 6.82 -26.63 48.37
CA SER A 23 6.08 -25.37 48.08
C SER A 23 6.75 -24.16 48.76
N PRO A 24 6.51 -22.90 48.33
CA PRO A 24 5.39 -22.16 48.95
C PRO A 24 4.62 -21.16 48.05
N LYS A 25 3.30 -21.15 48.26
CA LYS A 25 2.40 -19.97 48.42
C LYS A 25 2.65 -18.68 47.61
N ASN A 26 1.63 -18.29 46.84
CA ASN A 26 0.88 -17.06 47.14
C ASN A 26 -0.55 -17.14 46.60
N SER A 27 -1.53 -16.64 47.35
CA SER A 27 -2.97 -16.88 47.12
C SER A 27 -3.73 -15.63 46.69
N VAL A 28 -4.57 -15.75 45.67
CA VAL A 28 -5.57 -14.74 45.29
C VAL A 28 -6.81 -14.87 46.15
N THR A 29 -7.33 -13.76 46.67
CA THR A 29 -8.61 -13.71 47.39
C THR A 29 -9.50 -12.62 46.80
N CYS A 30 -10.60 -13.00 46.15
CA CYS A 30 -11.66 -12.07 45.76
C CYS A 30 -12.51 -11.72 47.00
N CYS A 31 -13.04 -10.49 47.07
CA CYS A 31 -14.06 -10.14 48.03
C CYS A 31 -15.08 -9.17 47.42
N PHE A 32 -16.36 -9.54 47.45
CA PHE A 32 -17.49 -8.66 47.11
C PHE A 32 -17.75 -7.69 48.25
N LYS A 33 -18.27 -6.49 47.94
CA LYS A 33 -19.06 -5.71 48.90
C LYS A 33 -20.02 -4.75 48.21
N ASP A 34 -21.31 -4.92 48.47
CA ASP A 34 -22.35 -3.93 48.20
C ASP A 34 -22.16 -2.69 49.09
N HIS A 35 -22.70 -1.54 48.68
CA HIS A 35 -23.27 -0.57 49.62
C HIS A 35 -24.36 0.31 48.99
N SER A 36 -25.60 -0.01 49.37
CA SER A 36 -26.68 0.90 49.80
C SER A 36 -26.63 2.40 49.46
N PHE A 37 -27.74 2.89 48.91
CA PHE A 37 -28.16 4.31 48.91
C PHE A 37 -27.96 5.04 50.26
N THR A 38 -27.72 6.34 50.19
CA THR A 38 -28.31 7.33 51.13
C THR A 38 -28.31 8.72 50.47
N SER A 39 -29.28 9.58 50.81
CA SER A 39 -29.38 10.94 50.26
C SER A 39 -29.14 12.00 51.31
N THR A 40 -28.47 13.10 50.97
CA THR A 40 -28.54 14.36 51.71
C THR A 40 -28.73 15.55 50.77
N ARG A 41 -29.40 16.61 51.27
CA ARG A 41 -30.07 17.64 50.46
C ARG A 41 -29.75 19.05 50.98
N LYS A 42 -28.88 19.79 50.27
CA LYS A 42 -28.64 21.25 50.41
C LYS A 42 -28.24 21.83 49.03
N GLY A 43 -28.54 23.08 48.67
CA GLY A 43 -29.28 24.08 49.45
C GLY A 43 -29.49 25.49 48.85
N PHE A 44 -29.35 25.72 47.53
CA PHE A 44 -29.53 27.05 46.87
C PHE A 44 -28.51 28.15 47.33
N PRO A 45 -28.47 29.38 46.74
CA PRO A 45 -29.28 29.93 45.65
C PRO A 45 -28.53 30.53 44.43
N ARG A 46 -29.26 30.61 43.31
CA ARG A 46 -29.31 31.68 42.28
C ARG A 46 -28.05 32.54 42.00
N ASN A 47 -27.71 32.63 40.72
CA ASN A 47 -27.75 33.92 40.04
C ASN A 47 -28.35 33.76 38.63
N ALA A 48 -28.96 34.81 38.07
CA ALA A 48 -29.68 34.74 36.81
C ALA A 48 -29.42 35.98 35.96
N LYS A 49 -29.33 35.79 34.63
CA LYS A 49 -29.47 36.88 33.64
C LYS A 49 -30.12 36.32 32.39
N ASN A 50 -31.10 37.06 31.87
CA ASN A 50 -31.88 36.68 30.70
C ASN A 50 -31.06 36.87 29.41
N PHE A 51 -31.35 36.06 28.41
CA PHE A 51 -31.65 36.60 27.08
C PHE A 51 -32.88 35.88 26.52
N ASN A 52 -33.71 36.60 25.78
CA ASN A 52 -35.04 36.18 25.35
C ASN A 52 -35.23 36.53 23.87
N GLY A 53 -35.84 35.65 23.08
CA GLY A 53 -36.15 35.94 21.67
C GLY A 53 -36.39 34.71 20.81
N GLY A 54 -37.46 34.76 20.00
CA GLY A 54 -37.64 33.86 18.85
C GLY A 54 -38.35 32.53 19.12
N ALA A 55 -39.63 32.57 19.48
CA ALA A 55 -40.53 31.42 19.30
C ALA A 55 -41.21 31.47 17.93
N LEU A 56 -41.29 30.34 17.24
CA LEU A 56 -42.15 30.17 16.06
C LEU A 56 -42.79 28.77 16.09
N PHE A 57 -44.13 28.76 16.06
CA PHE A 57 -44.98 27.58 15.81
C PHE A 57 -44.98 27.29 14.27
N ALA A 58 -45.53 26.21 13.71
CA ALA A 58 -46.50 25.22 14.21
C ALA A 58 -46.45 23.90 13.41
N VAL A 59 -47.25 22.90 13.84
CA VAL A 59 -48.06 21.93 13.02
C VAL A 59 -47.40 21.35 11.75
N ALA A 60 -46.95 20.10 11.63
CA ALA A 60 -47.51 18.78 11.99
C ALA A 60 -48.69 18.28 11.11
N CYS A 61 -48.45 17.27 10.26
CA CYS A 61 -49.45 16.25 9.90
C CYS A 61 -48.78 15.03 9.24
N SER A 62 -49.00 13.82 9.78
CA SER A 62 -48.57 12.56 9.17
C SER A 62 -49.74 11.58 9.16
N THR A 63 -50.09 11.06 7.99
CA THR A 63 -51.15 10.04 7.85
C THR A 63 -50.62 8.64 8.11
N SER A 64 -51.52 7.80 8.62
CA SER A 64 -51.47 6.33 8.67
C SER A 64 -50.97 5.69 7.35
N SER A 65 -50.45 4.45 7.32
CA SER A 65 -50.65 3.28 8.20
C SER A 65 -49.40 2.34 8.22
N PRO A 66 -49.37 1.20 8.95
CA PRO A 66 -48.13 0.53 9.32
C PRO A 66 -47.63 -0.56 8.35
N PHE A 67 -46.31 -0.80 8.36
CA PHE A 67 -45.70 -2.05 7.86
C PHE A 67 -44.72 -2.62 8.90
N ILE A 68 -44.91 -3.87 9.33
CA ILE A 68 -44.17 -4.47 10.45
C ILE A 68 -42.83 -5.07 9.96
N GLY A 69 -41.77 -4.26 9.99
CA GLY A 69 -40.38 -4.68 9.74
C GLY A 69 -39.59 -4.89 11.04
N LYS A 70 -39.52 -6.14 11.53
CA LYS A 70 -39.02 -6.45 12.89
C LYS A 70 -37.48 -6.54 12.99
N VAL A 71 -36.79 -5.39 12.99
CA VAL A 71 -35.32 -5.31 13.22
C VAL A 71 -34.99 -4.65 14.57
N ARG A 72 -34.30 -5.39 15.45
CA ARG A 72 -33.99 -4.99 16.83
C ARG A 72 -32.75 -4.11 16.92
N TRP A 73 -32.92 -2.80 16.72
CA TRP A 73 -31.84 -1.82 16.93
C TRP A 73 -31.55 -1.62 18.43
N SER A 74 -30.42 -2.14 18.90
CA SER A 74 -29.91 -1.86 20.25
C SER A 74 -29.13 -0.54 20.25
N LYS A 75 -29.75 0.53 20.74
CA LYS A 75 -29.10 1.84 20.93
C LYS A 75 -28.09 1.74 22.08
N ARG A 76 -26.84 1.38 21.79
CA ARG A 76 -25.76 1.32 22.78
C ARG A 76 -25.28 2.72 23.13
N GLU A 77 -25.88 3.33 24.15
CA GLU A 77 -25.38 4.57 24.74
C GLU A 77 -24.04 4.30 25.44
N GLY A 78 -22.96 4.81 24.84
CA GLY A 78 -21.61 4.72 25.38
C GLY A 78 -21.37 5.86 26.37
N ASN A 79 -21.23 5.52 27.66
CA ASN A 79 -20.98 6.51 28.71
C ASN A 79 -19.59 7.13 28.53
N PHE A 80 -19.50 8.44 28.40
CA PHE A 80 -18.28 9.16 28.00
C PHE A 80 -17.47 9.55 29.25
N SER A 81 -16.68 8.63 29.79
CA SER A 81 -15.73 8.94 30.86
C SER A 81 -14.63 9.86 30.35
N VAL A 82 -14.75 11.16 30.65
CA VAL A 82 -13.73 12.18 30.35
C VAL A 82 -12.51 11.91 31.22
N LEU A 83 -11.46 11.34 30.63
CA LEU A 83 -10.15 11.21 31.25
C LEU A 83 -9.30 12.40 30.79
N SER A 84 -9.13 13.38 31.68
CA SER A 84 -8.57 14.69 31.38
C SER A 84 -7.06 14.64 31.15
N PHE A 85 -6.64 14.38 29.92
CA PHE A 85 -5.28 14.69 29.49
C PHE A 85 -5.13 16.21 29.35
N VAL A 86 -4.26 16.80 30.17
CA VAL A 86 -3.76 18.16 29.96
C VAL A 86 -2.85 18.12 28.75
N VAL A 87 -3.36 18.56 27.60
CA VAL A 87 -2.59 18.70 26.37
C VAL A 87 -1.90 20.06 26.38
N ASP A 88 -0.57 20.08 26.38
CA ASP A 88 0.20 21.31 26.19
C ASP A 88 -0.06 21.83 24.76
N PRO A 89 -0.63 23.04 24.58
CA PRO A 89 -1.08 23.52 23.27
C PRO A 89 0.05 23.66 22.25
N LYS A 90 1.32 23.73 22.69
CA LYS A 90 2.48 23.79 21.77
C LYS A 90 2.64 22.49 20.95
N GLY A 91 2.32 21.34 21.54
CA GLY A 91 2.50 20.03 20.89
C GLY A 91 1.56 19.79 19.71
N LEU A 92 0.37 20.41 19.70
CA LEU A 92 -0.58 20.33 18.59
C LEU A 92 -0.04 21.08 17.35
N VAL A 93 0.41 22.33 17.54
CA VAL A 93 0.88 23.20 16.45
C VAL A 93 2.11 22.62 15.74
N GLU A 94 3.08 22.07 16.47
CA GLU A 94 4.24 21.39 15.85
C GLU A 94 3.87 20.10 15.12
N THR A 95 2.82 19.40 15.56
CA THR A 95 2.39 18.13 14.97
C THR A 95 1.64 18.35 13.66
N GLU A 96 0.70 19.31 13.61
CA GLU A 96 -0.03 19.63 12.37
C GLU A 96 0.93 20.15 11.29
N ALA A 97 1.78 21.15 11.62
CA ALA A 97 2.74 21.73 10.68
C ALA A 97 3.77 20.71 10.12
N LYS A 98 4.24 19.76 10.94
CA LYS A 98 5.08 18.65 10.45
C LYS A 98 4.29 17.67 9.58
N SER A 99 3.01 17.47 9.85
CA SER A 99 2.15 16.63 9.01
C SER A 99 2.00 17.27 7.62
N ASP A 100 1.73 18.57 7.54
CA ASP A 100 1.48 19.31 6.30
C ASP A 100 2.71 19.30 5.39
N ALA A 101 3.90 19.61 5.94
CA ALA A 101 5.14 19.57 5.18
C ALA A 101 5.42 18.17 4.59
N SER A 102 5.13 17.10 5.34
CA SER A 102 5.32 15.73 4.86
C SER A 102 4.30 15.30 3.79
N GLN A 103 3.06 15.81 3.87
CA GLN A 103 2.02 15.61 2.87
C GLN A 103 2.33 16.40 1.59
N PHE A 104 2.77 17.66 1.70
CA PHE A 104 3.20 18.50 0.59
C PHE A 104 4.39 17.90 -0.17
N LEU A 105 5.42 17.42 0.53
CA LEU A 105 6.54 16.70 -0.10
C LEU A 105 6.07 15.41 -0.81
N SER A 106 5.07 14.71 -0.25
CA SER A 106 4.49 13.53 -0.91
C SER A 106 3.67 13.90 -2.16
N ALA A 107 3.05 15.09 -2.18
CA ALA A 107 2.36 15.65 -3.33
C ALA A 107 3.31 16.18 -4.42
N LEU A 108 4.57 16.49 -4.09
CA LEU A 108 5.61 16.87 -5.06
C LEU A 108 6.27 15.68 -5.76
N LEU A 109 6.32 14.51 -5.13
CA LEU A 109 6.96 13.30 -5.69
C LEU A 109 6.53 12.95 -7.14
N PRO A 110 5.26 13.11 -7.57
CA PRO A 110 4.84 12.86 -8.96
C PRO A 110 5.47 13.84 -9.95
N PHE A 111 5.60 15.11 -9.57
CA PHE A 111 6.26 16.14 -10.36
C PHE A 111 7.76 15.89 -10.43
N VAL A 112 8.38 15.40 -9.35
CA VAL A 112 9.77 14.95 -9.36
C VAL A 112 9.95 13.79 -10.35
N VAL A 113 9.11 12.75 -10.30
CA VAL A 113 9.18 11.61 -11.26
C VAL A 113 9.07 12.07 -12.71
N ALA A 114 8.11 12.96 -13.02
CA ALA A 114 7.94 13.49 -14.37
C ALA A 114 9.11 14.37 -14.82
N LEU A 115 9.58 15.29 -13.97
CA LEU A 115 10.67 16.21 -14.27
C LEU A 115 12.00 15.46 -14.44
N THR A 116 12.28 14.47 -13.58
CA THR A 116 13.43 13.56 -13.71
C THR A 116 13.39 12.83 -15.06
N ALA A 117 12.23 12.31 -15.46
CA ALA A 117 12.11 11.57 -16.72
C ALA A 117 12.34 12.45 -17.95
N VAL A 118 11.75 13.67 -17.96
CA VAL A 118 12.00 14.66 -19.02
C VAL A 118 13.47 15.08 -19.04
N ALA A 119 14.07 15.38 -17.89
CA ALA A 119 15.47 15.79 -17.81
C ALA A 119 16.44 14.69 -18.28
N ALA A 120 16.21 13.43 -17.89
CA ALA A 120 17.04 12.30 -18.29
C ALA A 120 16.96 11.98 -19.80
N LEU A 121 15.79 12.18 -20.43
CA LEU A 121 15.60 11.96 -21.86
C LEU A 121 15.98 13.18 -22.72
N TYR A 122 15.93 14.39 -22.17
CA TYR A 122 16.37 15.60 -22.85
C TYR A 122 17.90 15.79 -22.75
N GLN A 123 18.46 15.70 -21.54
CA GLN A 123 19.87 15.94 -21.23
C GLN A 123 20.48 14.78 -20.41
N PRO A 124 20.90 13.68 -21.05
CA PRO A 124 21.40 12.48 -20.35
C PRO A 124 22.55 12.73 -19.36
N SER A 125 23.42 13.71 -19.65
CA SER A 125 24.58 14.04 -18.80
C SER A 125 24.20 14.38 -17.36
N THR A 126 22.96 14.81 -17.11
CA THR A 126 22.42 15.08 -15.77
C THR A 126 22.32 13.82 -14.89
N PHE A 127 22.30 12.62 -15.49
CA PHE A 127 22.16 11.34 -14.77
C PHE A 127 23.14 10.23 -15.19
N THR A 128 23.85 10.32 -16.32
CA THR A 128 24.83 9.28 -16.73
C THR A 128 26.03 9.13 -15.80
N TRP A 129 26.30 10.12 -14.93
CA TRP A 129 27.32 10.02 -13.87
C TRP A 129 26.92 9.07 -12.73
N VAL A 130 25.63 8.74 -12.61
CA VAL A 130 25.09 7.86 -11.57
C VAL A 130 25.37 6.40 -11.96
N SER A 131 26.49 5.88 -11.47
CA SER A 131 26.93 4.51 -11.75
C SER A 131 25.95 3.46 -11.21
N LYS A 132 26.07 2.23 -11.72
CA LYS A 132 25.27 1.07 -11.24
C LYS A 132 25.44 0.84 -9.74
N ASP A 133 26.62 1.16 -9.22
CA ASP A 133 27.01 0.99 -7.81
C ASP A 133 26.27 1.96 -6.89
N LEU A 134 25.87 3.14 -7.38
CA LEU A 134 25.04 4.09 -6.65
C LEU A 134 23.54 3.74 -6.67
N TYR A 135 23.09 2.88 -7.60
CA TYR A 135 21.68 2.51 -7.69
C TYR A 135 21.20 1.73 -6.47
N ALA A 136 21.99 0.75 -6.00
CA ALA A 136 21.61 -0.07 -4.84
C ALA A 136 21.57 0.75 -3.53
N PRO A 137 22.56 1.61 -3.19
CA PRO A 137 22.46 2.57 -2.08
C PRO A 137 21.31 3.57 -2.23
N ALA A 138 21.04 4.09 -3.43
CA ALA A 138 19.92 5.00 -3.64
C ALA A 138 18.57 4.29 -3.38
N LEU A 139 18.37 3.09 -3.94
CA LEU A 139 17.17 2.30 -3.65
C LEU A 139 17.08 1.94 -2.15
N GLY A 140 18.20 1.58 -1.53
CA GLY A 140 18.28 1.36 -0.08
C GLY A 140 17.88 2.61 0.73
N GLY A 141 18.24 3.81 0.29
CA GLY A 141 17.82 5.08 0.89
C GLY A 141 16.32 5.36 0.78
N ILE A 142 15.71 5.04 -0.37
CA ILE A 142 14.24 5.05 -0.53
C ILE A 142 13.63 4.06 0.48
N MET A 143 14.13 2.82 0.50
CA MET A 143 13.64 1.70 1.31
C MET A 143 13.75 1.98 2.83
N LEU A 144 14.83 2.63 3.27
CA LEU A 144 15.02 3.14 4.63
C LEU A 144 13.99 4.23 4.99
N SER A 145 13.70 5.15 4.07
CA SER A 145 12.67 6.18 4.28
C SER A 145 11.25 5.60 4.35
N ILE A 146 11.00 4.40 3.82
CA ILE A 146 9.74 3.68 4.07
C ILE A 146 9.74 3.14 5.49
N GLY A 147 10.79 2.40 5.86
CA GLY A 147 10.89 1.74 7.17
C GLY A 147 10.68 2.71 8.33
N ILE A 148 11.27 3.90 8.25
CA ILE A 148 11.12 4.98 9.27
C ILE A 148 9.66 5.45 9.43
N LYS A 149 8.80 5.25 8.42
CA LYS A 149 7.37 5.59 8.45
C LYS A 149 6.45 4.41 8.80
N LEU A 150 6.97 3.18 8.90
CA LEU A 150 6.19 1.97 9.24
C LEU A 150 6.15 1.73 10.75
N SER A 151 5.11 1.02 11.21
CA SER A 151 4.90 0.65 12.62
C SER A 151 4.69 -0.85 12.81
N ILE A 152 5.10 -1.38 13.97
CA ILE A 152 4.75 -2.74 14.43
C ILE A 152 3.21 -2.92 14.52
N ASN A 153 2.48 -1.82 14.75
CA ASN A 153 1.02 -1.81 14.75
C ASN A 153 0.41 -2.12 13.37
N ASP A 154 1.11 -1.79 12.28
CA ASP A 154 0.64 -2.11 10.92
C ASP A 154 0.66 -3.62 10.71
N PHE A 155 1.78 -4.29 11.01
CA PHE A 155 1.85 -5.76 10.96
C PHE A 155 0.81 -6.43 11.88
N THR A 156 0.51 -5.81 13.03
CA THR A 156 -0.58 -6.28 13.92
C THR A 156 -1.98 -6.11 13.30
N LEU A 157 -2.19 -5.07 12.48
CA LEU A 157 -3.44 -4.84 11.75
C LEU A 157 -3.60 -5.79 10.54
N ALA A 158 -2.51 -6.31 9.97
CA ALA A 158 -2.54 -7.30 8.89
C ALA A 158 -3.36 -8.54 9.28
N PHE A 159 -3.04 -9.13 10.43
CA PHE A 159 -3.73 -10.29 10.99
C PHE A 159 -5.21 -10.02 11.34
N LYS A 160 -5.58 -8.74 11.56
CA LYS A 160 -6.97 -8.32 11.85
C LYS A 160 -7.81 -8.08 10.59
N ARG A 161 -7.20 -8.04 9.40
CA ARG A 161 -7.87 -7.78 8.11
C ARG A 161 -7.46 -8.78 7.01
N PRO A 162 -7.54 -10.11 7.25
CA PRO A 162 -7.00 -11.11 6.34
C PRO A 162 -7.67 -11.10 4.96
N LEU A 163 -9.00 -10.97 4.87
CA LEU A 163 -9.72 -11.17 3.61
C LEU A 163 -9.39 -10.10 2.52
N PRO A 164 -9.42 -8.78 2.79
CA PRO A 164 -8.96 -7.79 1.81
C PRO A 164 -7.46 -7.91 1.50
N LEU A 165 -6.64 -8.30 2.50
CA LEU A 165 -5.21 -8.49 2.33
C LEU A 165 -4.90 -9.67 1.38
N SER A 166 -5.56 -10.81 1.54
CA SER A 166 -5.44 -11.98 0.66
C SER A 166 -5.87 -11.67 -0.78
N ILE A 167 -6.96 -10.91 -0.98
CA ILE A 167 -7.38 -10.47 -2.32
C ILE A 167 -6.29 -9.59 -2.96
N GLY A 168 -5.71 -8.65 -2.18
CA GLY A 168 -4.57 -7.84 -2.62
C GLY A 168 -3.33 -8.66 -2.97
N PHE A 169 -3.00 -9.70 -2.20
CA PHE A 169 -1.89 -10.62 -2.48
C PHE A 169 -2.09 -11.41 -3.79
N ILE A 170 -3.31 -11.93 -4.01
CA ILE A 170 -3.68 -12.63 -5.25
C ILE A 170 -3.59 -11.65 -6.44
N ALA A 171 -4.03 -10.40 -6.26
CA ALA A 171 -3.91 -9.37 -7.28
C ALA A 171 -2.43 -9.05 -7.59
N GLN A 172 -1.58 -8.93 -6.58
CA GLN A 172 -0.16 -8.60 -6.70
C GLN A 172 0.67 -9.70 -7.37
N TYR A 173 0.46 -10.96 -7.01
CA TYR A 173 1.38 -12.06 -7.29
C TYR A 173 0.79 -13.22 -8.12
N LEU A 174 -0.50 -13.18 -8.48
CA LEU A 174 -1.08 -14.11 -9.46
C LEU A 174 -1.67 -13.37 -10.67
N LEU A 175 -2.57 -12.40 -10.41
CA LEU A 175 -3.22 -11.63 -11.47
C LEU A 175 -2.24 -10.76 -12.27
N LYS A 176 -1.47 -9.90 -11.58
CA LYS A 176 -0.56 -8.95 -12.23
C LYS A 176 0.58 -9.63 -13.02
N PRO A 177 1.22 -10.72 -12.53
CA PRO A 177 2.23 -11.45 -13.32
C PRO A 177 1.64 -12.19 -14.53
N ALA A 178 0.47 -12.81 -14.40
CA ALA A 178 -0.24 -13.42 -15.53
C ALA A 178 -0.64 -12.37 -16.59
N LEU A 179 -1.08 -11.19 -16.14
CA LEU A 179 -1.37 -10.04 -17.01
C LEU A 179 -0.09 -9.53 -17.72
N GLY A 180 1.06 -9.52 -17.04
CA GLY A 180 2.34 -9.16 -17.63
C GLY A 180 2.72 -10.08 -18.79
N LEU A 181 2.64 -11.39 -18.57
CA LEU A 181 2.87 -12.39 -19.62
C LEU A 181 1.86 -12.24 -20.78
N PHE A 182 0.57 -12.11 -20.47
CA PHE A 182 -0.49 -11.98 -21.48
C PHE A 182 -0.33 -10.72 -22.34
N ILE A 183 -0.05 -9.56 -21.75
CA ILE A 183 0.17 -8.32 -22.49
C ILE A 183 1.45 -8.39 -23.34
N ALA A 184 2.53 -8.97 -22.81
CA ALA A 184 3.76 -9.15 -23.58
C ALA A 184 3.56 -10.04 -24.81
N GLN A 185 2.75 -11.11 -24.69
CA GLN A 185 2.38 -11.98 -25.81
C GLN A 185 1.41 -11.32 -26.79
N ALA A 186 0.33 -10.71 -26.29
CA ALA A 186 -0.74 -10.12 -27.10
C ALA A 186 -0.28 -8.95 -27.99
N PHE A 187 0.75 -8.21 -27.56
CA PHE A 187 1.37 -7.13 -28.34
C PHE A 187 2.64 -7.57 -29.11
N GLY A 188 2.98 -8.86 -29.11
CA GLY A 188 4.16 -9.36 -29.84
C GLY A 188 5.49 -8.73 -29.36
N MET A 189 5.64 -8.53 -28.05
CA MET A 189 6.76 -7.76 -27.48
C MET A 189 8.13 -8.34 -27.85
N SER A 190 9.03 -7.47 -28.30
CA SER A 190 10.41 -7.85 -28.65
C SER A 190 11.09 -8.62 -27.50
N PRO A 191 11.81 -9.73 -27.78
CA PRO A 191 12.58 -10.48 -26.77
C PRO A 191 13.55 -9.59 -25.97
N MET A 192 14.01 -8.49 -26.58
CA MET A 192 14.84 -7.44 -25.99
C MET A 192 14.24 -6.85 -24.70
N PHE A 193 12.91 -6.73 -24.64
CA PHE A 193 12.17 -6.12 -23.52
C PHE A 193 11.30 -7.11 -22.74
N PHE A 194 10.89 -8.21 -23.36
CA PHE A 194 10.00 -9.24 -22.78
C PHE A 194 10.39 -9.61 -21.32
N SER A 195 11.63 -10.04 -21.10
CA SER A 195 12.09 -10.49 -19.78
C SER A 195 12.07 -9.38 -18.72
N GLY A 196 12.36 -8.14 -19.12
CA GLY A 196 12.28 -6.96 -18.25
C GLY A 196 10.84 -6.60 -17.88
N PHE A 197 9.93 -6.69 -18.84
CA PHE A 197 8.50 -6.41 -18.65
C PHE A 197 7.81 -7.47 -17.78
N VAL A 198 8.16 -8.75 -17.94
CA VAL A 198 7.61 -9.83 -17.10
C VAL A 198 8.19 -9.76 -15.69
N LEU A 199 9.50 -9.54 -15.49
CA LEU A 199 10.09 -9.26 -14.16
C LEU A 199 9.41 -8.05 -13.48
N MET A 200 9.18 -6.98 -14.23
CA MET A 200 8.45 -5.80 -13.78
C MET A 200 7.01 -6.14 -13.32
N SER A 201 6.35 -7.12 -13.94
CA SER A 201 5.06 -7.63 -13.46
C SER A 201 5.15 -8.53 -12.22
N CYS A 202 6.34 -9.03 -11.84
CA CYS A 202 6.55 -9.89 -10.67
C CYS A 202 6.86 -9.16 -9.33
N VAL A 203 7.21 -7.87 -9.35
CA VAL A 203 7.59 -7.13 -8.13
C VAL A 203 6.40 -6.71 -7.25
N ALA A 204 6.68 -6.43 -5.97
CA ALA A 204 5.76 -5.87 -4.98
C ALA A 204 5.15 -4.50 -5.36
N GLY A 205 4.19 -4.03 -4.55
CA GLY A 205 3.47 -2.78 -4.75
C GLY A 205 4.35 -1.52 -4.62
N ALA A 206 3.92 -0.41 -5.20
CA ALA A 206 4.57 0.89 -5.06
C ALA A 206 4.19 1.57 -3.74
N GLN A 207 5.14 2.27 -3.11
CA GLN A 207 4.84 3.24 -2.04
C GLN A 207 3.79 4.27 -2.46
N LEU A 208 3.86 4.76 -3.71
CA LEU A 208 2.97 5.79 -4.22
C LEU A 208 1.49 5.37 -4.19
N SER A 209 1.21 4.06 -4.09
CA SER A 209 -0.16 3.55 -3.91
C SER A 209 -0.80 3.94 -2.57
N SER A 210 -0.03 4.26 -1.52
CA SER A 210 -0.59 4.71 -0.23
C SER A 210 -0.99 6.19 -0.26
N TYR A 211 -0.18 7.04 -0.88
CA TYR A 211 -0.54 8.43 -1.17
C TYR A 211 -1.71 8.51 -2.17
N ALA A 212 -1.71 7.68 -3.22
CA ALA A 212 -2.85 7.55 -4.12
C ALA A 212 -4.11 7.03 -3.38
N SER A 213 -3.96 6.09 -2.43
CA SER A 213 -5.08 5.62 -1.60
C SER A 213 -5.65 6.75 -0.75
N PHE A 214 -4.80 7.59 -0.14
CA PHE A 214 -5.24 8.79 0.59
C PHE A 214 -5.99 9.77 -0.31
N LEU A 215 -5.39 10.16 -1.44
CA LEU A 215 -6.00 11.07 -2.42
C LEU A 215 -7.35 10.54 -2.94
N SER A 216 -7.47 9.22 -3.16
CA SER A 216 -8.70 8.56 -3.62
C SER A 216 -9.81 8.40 -2.57
N LYS A 217 -9.57 8.82 -1.32
CA LYS A 217 -10.43 8.50 -0.16
C LYS A 217 -10.65 6.98 -0.03
N GLY A 218 -9.56 6.23 -0.18
CA GLY A 218 -9.48 4.78 -0.04
C GLY A 218 -9.00 4.34 1.34
N ASP A 219 -8.86 3.03 1.55
CA ASP A 219 -8.40 2.44 2.80
C ASP A 219 -6.87 2.51 2.89
N VAL A 220 -6.34 3.66 3.31
CA VAL A 220 -4.89 3.94 3.40
C VAL A 220 -4.16 2.89 4.25
N ALA A 221 -4.78 2.44 5.33
CA ALA A 221 -4.23 1.38 6.18
C ALA A 221 -4.06 0.08 5.39
N LEU A 222 -5.07 -0.36 4.62
CA LEU A 222 -4.94 -1.53 3.73
C LEU A 222 -3.82 -1.38 2.69
N SER A 223 -3.56 -0.15 2.20
CA SER A 223 -2.46 0.10 1.26
C SER A 223 -1.08 -0.06 1.92
N ILE A 224 -0.90 0.50 3.12
CA ILE A 224 0.33 0.37 3.91
C ILE A 224 0.55 -1.11 4.28
N LEU A 225 -0.50 -1.82 4.70
CA LEU A 225 -0.48 -3.26 4.95
C LEU A 225 0.03 -4.03 3.73
N LEU A 226 -0.69 -3.95 2.62
CA LEU A 226 -0.41 -4.73 1.41
C LEU A 226 0.97 -4.42 0.83
N THR A 227 1.41 -3.15 0.87
CA THR A 227 2.75 -2.74 0.45
C THR A 227 3.83 -3.33 1.36
N SER A 228 3.64 -3.30 2.68
CA SER A 228 4.62 -3.81 3.65
C SER A 228 4.74 -5.33 3.60
N THR A 229 3.60 -6.04 3.59
CA THR A 229 3.59 -7.51 3.55
C THR A 229 4.01 -8.05 2.19
N SER A 230 3.65 -7.39 1.07
CA SER A 230 4.16 -7.79 -0.25
C SER A 230 5.66 -7.52 -0.38
N THR A 231 6.17 -6.41 0.18
CA THR A 231 7.62 -6.13 0.26
C THR A 231 8.38 -7.25 0.98
N ILE A 232 7.89 -7.73 2.14
CA ILE A 232 8.50 -8.88 2.84
C ILE A 232 8.45 -10.15 1.98
N ALA A 233 7.29 -10.46 1.40
CA ALA A 233 7.13 -11.65 0.54
C ALA A 233 7.99 -11.59 -0.74
N SER A 234 8.32 -10.38 -1.23
CA SER A 234 9.04 -10.18 -2.49
C SER A 234 10.41 -10.85 -2.54
N VAL A 235 11.07 -11.00 -1.38
CA VAL A 235 12.37 -11.68 -1.24
C VAL A 235 12.35 -13.10 -1.80
N ILE A 236 11.21 -13.81 -1.68
CA ILE A 236 11.04 -15.19 -2.16
C ILE A 236 10.16 -15.22 -3.41
N VAL A 237 9.03 -14.50 -3.39
CA VAL A 237 8.02 -14.60 -4.45
C VAL A 237 8.50 -13.98 -5.76
N THR A 238 9.19 -12.83 -5.74
CA THR A 238 9.64 -12.19 -6.98
C THR A 238 10.70 -13.02 -7.71
N PRO A 239 11.78 -13.53 -7.06
CA PRO A 239 12.77 -14.36 -7.75
C PRO A 239 12.20 -15.69 -8.25
N VAL A 240 11.40 -16.38 -7.44
CA VAL A 240 10.78 -17.66 -7.84
C VAL A 240 9.86 -17.44 -9.05
N LEU A 241 8.98 -16.43 -9.01
CA LEU A 241 8.04 -16.19 -10.10
C LEU A 241 8.73 -15.66 -11.37
N THR A 242 9.83 -14.91 -11.21
CA THR A 242 10.69 -14.53 -12.35
C THR A 242 11.34 -15.77 -12.98
N GLY A 243 11.92 -16.66 -12.17
CA GLY A 243 12.49 -17.93 -12.66
C GLY A 243 11.46 -18.81 -13.37
N LEU A 244 10.22 -18.87 -12.86
CA LEU A 244 9.13 -19.64 -13.48
C LEU A 244 8.62 -19.03 -14.80
N LEU A 245 8.57 -17.71 -14.92
CA LEU A 245 7.96 -17.04 -16.09
C LEU A 245 8.97 -16.67 -17.20
N ILE A 246 10.26 -16.50 -16.88
CA ILE A 246 11.29 -16.12 -17.87
C ILE A 246 12.57 -16.96 -17.83
N GLY A 247 12.70 -17.91 -16.89
CA GLY A 247 13.91 -18.74 -16.74
C GLY A 247 14.21 -19.67 -17.92
N SER A 248 13.25 -19.88 -18.81
CA SER A 248 13.42 -20.56 -20.11
C SER A 248 13.97 -19.67 -21.22
N VAL A 249 14.00 -18.34 -21.01
CA VAL A 249 14.43 -17.33 -22.00
C VAL A 249 15.77 -16.70 -21.60
N VAL A 250 15.99 -16.51 -20.29
CA VAL A 250 17.21 -15.90 -19.71
C VAL A 250 17.61 -16.70 -18.47
N PRO A 251 18.90 -17.01 -18.22
CA PRO A 251 19.31 -17.67 -16.99
C PRO A 251 19.05 -16.78 -15.76
N VAL A 252 18.10 -17.18 -14.92
CA VAL A 252 17.71 -16.46 -13.70
C VAL A 252 18.33 -17.12 -12.46
N ASP A 253 19.29 -16.45 -11.82
CA ASP A 253 19.75 -16.85 -10.48
C ASP A 253 18.73 -16.37 -9.41
N VAL A 254 17.78 -17.25 -9.12
CA VAL A 254 16.75 -17.08 -8.09
C VAL A 254 17.38 -16.78 -6.72
N ILE A 255 18.54 -17.36 -6.39
CA ILE A 255 19.18 -17.23 -5.07
C ILE A 255 19.90 -15.89 -4.95
N ALA A 256 20.65 -15.46 -5.96
CA ALA A 256 21.31 -14.16 -5.97
C ALA A 256 20.30 -13.01 -6.07
N MET A 257 19.22 -13.16 -6.85
CA MET A 257 18.08 -12.22 -6.83
C MET A 257 17.46 -12.13 -5.43
N SER A 258 17.19 -13.26 -4.76
CA SER A 258 16.66 -13.27 -3.39
C SER A 258 17.59 -12.52 -2.42
N LYS A 259 18.91 -12.74 -2.51
CA LYS A 259 19.92 -12.03 -1.71
C LYS A 259 19.93 -10.52 -1.99
N SER A 260 19.82 -10.11 -3.25
CA SER A 260 19.77 -8.68 -3.63
C SER A 260 18.52 -7.99 -3.05
N ILE A 261 17.33 -8.60 -3.15
CA ILE A 261 16.10 -8.03 -2.55
C ILE A 261 16.23 -8.00 -1.01
N LEU A 262 16.77 -9.05 -0.38
CA LEU A 262 17.01 -9.07 1.06
C LEU A 262 17.93 -7.92 1.52
N GLN A 263 19.01 -7.65 0.80
CA GLN A 263 20.02 -6.63 1.15
C GLN A 263 19.60 -5.19 0.78
N VAL A 264 18.99 -4.99 -0.39
CA VAL A 264 18.68 -3.65 -0.94
C VAL A 264 17.29 -3.15 -0.52
N VAL A 265 16.36 -4.06 -0.20
CA VAL A 265 14.97 -3.72 0.17
C VAL A 265 14.67 -4.07 1.61
N LEU A 266 14.77 -5.35 1.99
CA LEU A 266 14.26 -5.77 3.30
C LEU A 266 15.11 -5.25 4.46
N ALA A 267 16.44 -5.31 4.36
CA ALA A 267 17.34 -4.83 5.43
C ALA A 267 17.22 -3.31 5.70
N PRO A 268 17.14 -2.42 4.70
CA PRO A 268 16.86 -0.99 4.94
C PRO A 268 15.46 -0.74 5.51
N VAL A 269 14.42 -1.47 5.06
CA VAL A 269 13.06 -1.36 5.62
C VAL A 269 13.03 -1.80 7.08
N THR A 270 13.66 -2.92 7.45
CA THR A 270 13.71 -3.37 8.85
C THR A 270 14.55 -2.44 9.72
N LEU A 271 15.69 -1.93 9.23
CA LEU A 271 16.48 -0.93 9.93
C LEU A 271 15.66 0.34 10.23
N GLY A 272 14.93 0.86 9.24
CA GLY A 272 14.06 2.02 9.43
C GLY A 272 12.94 1.76 10.44
N LEU A 273 12.31 0.59 10.38
CA LEU A 273 11.27 0.17 11.32
C LEU A 273 11.80 0.03 12.75
N LEU A 274 13.03 -0.47 12.93
CA LEU A 274 13.71 -0.56 14.22
C LEU A 274 14.02 0.85 14.77
N ILE A 275 14.52 1.76 13.93
CA ILE A 275 14.75 3.17 14.31
C ILE A 275 13.44 3.84 14.75
N ASN A 276 12.31 3.63 14.05
CA ASN A 276 11.00 4.16 14.48
C ASN A 276 10.45 3.48 15.73
N SER A 277 10.76 2.20 15.95
CA SER A 277 10.30 1.47 17.12
C SER A 277 11.01 1.91 18.40
N TYR A 278 12.34 2.06 18.35
CA TYR A 278 13.19 2.29 19.53
C TYR A 278 13.71 3.73 19.67
N ALA A 279 13.84 4.50 18.59
CA ALA A 279 14.50 5.81 18.57
C ALA A 279 13.58 6.93 18.03
N ARG A 280 12.33 7.00 18.55
CA ARG A 280 11.30 7.96 18.09
C ARG A 280 11.76 9.43 18.10
N SER A 281 12.56 9.84 19.08
CA SER A 281 13.14 11.19 19.17
C SER A 281 14.13 11.50 18.04
N VAL A 282 14.74 10.47 17.43
CA VAL A 282 15.57 10.61 16.24
C VAL A 282 14.68 10.68 14.99
N VAL A 283 13.60 9.88 14.93
CA VAL A 283 12.63 9.93 13.81
C VAL A 283 11.93 11.29 13.71
N SER A 284 11.54 11.93 14.82
CA SER A 284 10.88 13.25 14.77
C SER A 284 11.75 14.39 14.22
N ILE A 285 13.06 14.15 14.09
CA ILE A 285 14.07 15.01 13.44
C ILE A 285 14.35 14.52 12.01
N LEU A 286 14.55 13.20 11.82
CA LEU A 286 14.89 12.61 10.52
C LEU A 286 13.74 12.59 9.52
N GLN A 287 12.48 12.42 9.94
CA GLN A 287 11.32 12.21 9.05
C GLN A 287 11.15 13.26 7.92
N PRO A 288 11.29 14.59 8.14
CA PRO A 288 11.28 15.55 7.04
C PRO A 288 12.49 15.37 6.11
N VAL A 289 13.71 15.23 6.66
CA VAL A 289 14.95 15.07 5.88
C VAL A 289 14.92 13.79 5.04
N MET A 290 14.51 12.66 5.61
CA MET A 290 14.38 11.37 4.93
C MET A 290 13.37 11.42 3.78
N THR A 291 12.32 12.23 3.89
CA THR A 291 11.36 12.43 2.79
C THR A 291 12.01 13.18 1.62
N PHE A 292 12.85 14.17 1.88
CA PHE A 292 13.63 14.86 0.85
C PHE A 292 14.72 13.95 0.23
N VAL A 293 15.46 13.19 1.05
CA VAL A 293 16.42 12.18 0.61
C VAL A 293 15.74 11.14 -0.29
N ALA A 294 14.54 10.65 0.07
CA ALA A 294 13.80 9.70 -0.75
C ALA A 294 13.42 10.26 -2.13
N MET A 295 13.11 11.56 -2.25
CA MET A 295 12.87 12.20 -3.56
C MET A 295 14.15 12.26 -4.40
N ILE A 296 15.30 12.61 -3.80
CA ILE A 296 16.60 12.60 -4.50
C ILE A 296 16.95 11.18 -4.96
N CYS A 297 16.89 10.19 -4.06
CA CYS A 297 17.17 8.80 -4.41
C CYS A 297 16.20 8.26 -5.47
N THR A 298 14.91 8.63 -5.42
CA THR A 298 13.93 8.30 -6.47
C THR A 298 14.33 8.93 -7.81
N SER A 299 14.77 10.19 -7.81
CA SER A 299 15.27 10.87 -9.01
C SER A 299 16.50 10.14 -9.59
N LEU A 300 17.44 9.69 -8.77
CA LEU A 300 18.61 8.93 -9.21
C LEU A 300 18.22 7.54 -9.79
N CYS A 301 17.37 6.79 -9.09
CA CYS A 301 16.91 5.46 -9.52
C CYS A 301 16.03 5.48 -10.80
N ILE A 302 15.42 6.61 -11.13
CA ILE A 302 14.65 6.78 -12.37
C ILE A 302 15.55 7.36 -13.47
N GLY A 303 16.23 8.47 -13.20
CA GLY A 303 17.01 9.21 -14.18
C GLY A 303 18.19 8.42 -14.75
N SER A 304 18.87 7.60 -13.94
CA SER A 304 20.03 6.81 -14.41
C SER A 304 19.66 5.80 -15.52
N PRO A 305 18.70 4.86 -15.33
CA PRO A 305 18.27 3.97 -16.42
C PRO A 305 17.66 4.69 -17.63
N LEU A 306 16.94 5.81 -17.44
CA LEU A 306 16.37 6.57 -18.55
C LEU A 306 17.46 7.25 -19.40
N ALA A 307 18.46 7.85 -18.75
CA ALA A 307 19.57 8.50 -19.45
C ALA A 307 20.50 7.49 -20.14
N ILE A 308 20.85 6.40 -19.45
CA ILE A 308 21.73 5.34 -19.99
C ILE A 308 21.09 4.63 -21.19
N ASN A 309 19.81 4.26 -21.09
CA ASN A 309 19.12 3.52 -22.16
C ASN A 309 18.34 4.43 -23.12
N ARG A 310 18.54 5.77 -23.09
CA ARG A 310 17.79 6.75 -23.91
C ARG A 310 17.67 6.35 -25.38
N ASN A 311 18.77 5.90 -25.99
CA ASN A 311 18.80 5.58 -27.42
C ASN A 311 17.98 4.32 -27.76
N GLN A 312 17.74 3.42 -26.80
CA GLN A 312 16.82 2.30 -26.93
C GLN A 312 15.37 2.76 -26.67
N ILE A 313 15.14 3.61 -25.67
CA ILE A 313 13.81 4.18 -25.36
C ILE A 313 13.25 5.00 -26.54
N LEU A 314 14.12 5.69 -27.27
CA LEU A 314 13.78 6.48 -28.45
C LEU A 314 13.92 5.71 -29.77
N SER A 315 14.22 4.40 -29.76
CA SER A 315 14.13 3.56 -30.95
C SER A 315 12.66 3.28 -31.30
N ALA A 316 12.39 2.81 -32.52
CA ALA A 316 11.05 2.37 -32.90
C ALA A 316 10.51 1.25 -31.98
N GLU A 317 11.40 0.44 -31.38
CA GLU A 317 11.06 -0.63 -30.45
C GLU A 317 10.80 -0.09 -29.04
N GLY A 318 11.54 0.93 -28.60
CA GLY A 318 11.28 1.63 -27.34
C GLY A 318 9.97 2.42 -27.37
N LEU A 319 9.63 3.00 -28.52
CA LEU A 319 8.35 3.68 -28.72
C LEU A 319 7.17 2.67 -28.79
N SER A 320 7.35 1.50 -29.41
CA SER A 320 6.29 0.48 -29.46
C SER A 320 5.99 -0.13 -28.08
N LEU A 321 6.94 -0.11 -27.15
CA LEU A 321 6.77 -0.54 -25.75
C LEU A 321 5.82 0.35 -24.93
N ILE A 322 5.56 1.60 -25.36
CA ILE A 322 4.69 2.54 -24.63
C ILE A 322 3.27 2.00 -24.51
N VAL A 323 2.70 1.47 -25.60
CA VAL A 323 1.30 0.98 -25.61
C VAL A 323 1.13 -0.25 -24.69
N PRO A 324 1.96 -1.32 -24.75
CA PRO A 324 1.94 -2.42 -23.78
C PRO A 324 2.07 -1.96 -22.32
N VAL A 325 2.96 -1.01 -22.00
CA VAL A 325 3.13 -0.50 -20.63
C VAL A 325 1.87 0.23 -20.15
N LEU A 326 1.29 1.11 -20.98
CA LEU A 326 0.04 1.79 -20.66
C LEU A 326 -1.13 0.80 -20.49
N SER A 327 -1.26 -0.16 -21.42
CA SER A 327 -2.30 -1.19 -21.38
C SER A 327 -2.20 -2.09 -20.15
N PHE A 328 -0.99 -2.55 -19.80
CA PHE A 328 -0.75 -3.36 -18.60
C PHE A 328 -1.21 -2.63 -17.34
N HIS A 329 -0.81 -1.36 -17.15
CA HIS A 329 -1.23 -0.60 -15.98
C HIS A 329 -2.73 -0.32 -15.96
N ALA A 330 -3.34 0.08 -17.09
CA ALA A 330 -4.78 0.32 -17.18
C ALA A 330 -5.61 -0.95 -16.87
N VAL A 331 -5.17 -2.12 -17.36
CA VAL A 331 -5.81 -3.40 -17.06
C VAL A 331 -5.53 -3.84 -15.62
N ALA A 332 -4.34 -3.58 -15.07
CA ALA A 332 -4.02 -3.88 -13.66
C ALA A 332 -4.86 -3.03 -12.68
N PHE A 333 -5.04 -1.74 -12.93
CA PHE A 333 -5.95 -0.89 -12.14
C PHE A 333 -7.39 -1.40 -12.22
N THR A 334 -7.91 -1.64 -13.43
CA THR A 334 -9.31 -2.05 -13.60
C THR A 334 -9.59 -3.44 -13.04
N LEU A 335 -8.76 -4.45 -13.32
CA LEU A 335 -8.93 -5.79 -12.74
C LEU A 335 -8.70 -5.80 -11.22
N GLY A 336 -7.80 -4.99 -10.68
CA GLY A 336 -7.63 -4.80 -9.23
C GLY A 336 -8.87 -4.19 -8.54
N TYR A 337 -9.66 -3.38 -9.25
CA TYR A 337 -10.96 -2.90 -8.77
C TYR A 337 -12.04 -3.98 -8.87
N TRP A 338 -12.10 -4.70 -9.99
CA TRP A 338 -13.16 -5.67 -10.29
C TRP A 338 -12.99 -7.02 -9.58
N ILE A 339 -11.78 -7.48 -9.26
CA ILE A 339 -11.53 -8.69 -8.47
C ILE A 339 -12.20 -8.61 -7.08
N CYS A 340 -12.28 -7.40 -6.51
CA CYS A 340 -12.98 -7.12 -5.26
C CYS A 340 -14.53 -7.23 -5.36
N LYS A 341 -15.07 -7.35 -6.58
CA LYS A 341 -16.51 -7.32 -6.88
C LYS A 341 -16.99 -8.58 -7.63
N PHE A 342 -16.09 -9.48 -8.02
CA PHE A 342 -16.40 -10.60 -8.91
C PHE A 342 -17.15 -11.74 -8.20
N GLN A 343 -18.36 -12.05 -8.66
CA GLN A 343 -19.28 -12.96 -7.95
C GLN A 343 -18.89 -14.45 -7.89
N PRO A 344 -18.24 -15.11 -8.86
CA PRO A 344 -17.90 -16.54 -8.69
C PRO A 344 -16.79 -16.76 -7.65
N PHE A 345 -15.85 -15.80 -7.51
CA PHE A 345 -14.85 -15.83 -6.43
C PHE A 345 -15.46 -15.67 -5.02
N ARG A 346 -16.72 -15.23 -4.90
CA ARG A 346 -17.45 -15.33 -3.62
C ARG A 346 -17.57 -16.79 -3.21
N GLN A 347 -18.09 -17.68 -4.06
CA GLN A 347 -18.49 -19.04 -3.67
C GLN A 347 -17.35 -19.86 -3.01
N VAL A 348 -16.14 -19.82 -3.55
CA VAL A 348 -14.99 -20.57 -3.01
C VAL A 348 -14.47 -19.98 -1.67
N ILE A 349 -14.82 -18.74 -1.34
CA ILE A 349 -14.44 -18.04 -0.09
C ILE A 349 -15.70 -17.77 0.79
N PHE A 350 -16.84 -18.42 0.48
CA PHE A 350 -18.15 -18.11 1.06
C PHE A 350 -18.50 -18.93 2.30
N GLN A 351 -17.85 -18.54 3.41
CA GLN A 351 -18.57 -18.48 4.68
C GLN A 351 -18.35 -17.15 5.43
N ILE A 352 -17.37 -16.34 5.02
CA ILE A 352 -17.02 -15.06 5.68
C ILE A 352 -17.43 -13.84 4.82
N CYS A 353 -17.36 -13.94 3.50
CA CYS A 353 -17.54 -12.81 2.56
C CYS A 353 -19.03 -12.42 2.29
N PHE A 354 -20.00 -13.09 2.91
CA PHE A 354 -21.41 -12.69 2.83
C PHE A 354 -21.76 -11.55 3.79
N ILE A 355 -21.15 -11.55 4.99
CA ILE A 355 -21.43 -10.59 6.06
C ILE A 355 -20.61 -9.30 5.89
N CYS A 356 -19.36 -9.43 5.43
CA CYS A 356 -18.49 -8.29 5.11
C CYS A 356 -18.43 -8.04 3.59
N GLY A 357 -19.33 -7.20 3.08
CA GLY A 357 -19.12 -6.59 1.76
C GLY A 357 -17.85 -5.72 1.78
N LEU A 358 -16.94 -5.90 0.82
CA LEU A 358 -15.77 -5.01 0.72
C LEU A 358 -16.25 -3.57 0.51
N ARG A 359 -15.82 -2.69 1.42
CA ARG A 359 -16.10 -1.25 1.34
C ARG A 359 -15.46 -0.69 0.06
N GLU A 360 -16.12 0.26 -0.59
CA GLU A 360 -15.62 0.90 -1.82
C GLU A 360 -14.18 1.43 -1.65
N GLU A 361 -13.85 1.93 -0.46
CA GLU A 361 -12.50 2.31 -0.02
C GLU A 361 -11.44 1.23 -0.27
N ALA A 362 -11.75 -0.04 0.04
CA ALA A 362 -10.83 -1.17 -0.14
C ALA A 362 -10.71 -1.58 -1.61
N CYS A 363 -11.79 -1.49 -2.38
CA CYS A 363 -11.77 -1.72 -3.84
C CYS A 363 -10.88 -0.69 -4.55
N ARG A 364 -10.95 0.59 -4.14
CA ARG A 364 -10.06 1.67 -4.62
C ARG A 364 -8.61 1.39 -4.26
N THR A 365 -8.33 1.03 -3.01
CA THR A 365 -6.97 0.70 -2.56
C THR A 365 -6.38 -0.51 -3.29
N ILE A 366 -7.10 -1.62 -3.42
CA ILE A 366 -6.59 -2.82 -4.10
C ILE A 366 -6.36 -2.53 -5.59
N SER A 367 -7.24 -1.75 -6.23
CA SER A 367 -7.00 -1.24 -7.59
C SER A 367 -5.68 -0.48 -7.71
N LEU A 368 -5.42 0.49 -6.82
CA LEU A 368 -4.20 1.30 -6.85
C LEU A 368 -2.94 0.49 -6.55
N CYS A 369 -2.98 -0.41 -5.56
CA CYS A 369 -1.85 -1.29 -5.26
C CYS A 369 -1.58 -2.32 -6.37
N THR A 370 -2.61 -2.78 -7.08
CA THR A 370 -2.43 -3.69 -8.23
C THR A 370 -1.81 -2.96 -9.44
N GLY A 371 -2.27 -1.75 -9.73
CA GLY A 371 -1.77 -0.95 -10.85
C GLY A 371 -0.42 -0.26 -10.62
N MET A 372 0.00 -0.06 -9.37
CA MET A 372 1.25 0.65 -9.02
C MET A 372 2.24 -0.28 -8.31
N GLN A 373 3.42 -0.46 -8.90
CA GLN A 373 4.42 -1.45 -8.48
C GLN A 373 5.79 -0.82 -8.19
N SER A 374 6.69 -1.54 -7.53
CA SER A 374 8.04 -1.05 -7.24
C SER A 374 8.93 -1.10 -8.50
N SER A 375 8.66 -0.25 -9.48
CA SER A 375 9.39 -0.25 -10.76
C SER A 375 10.87 0.14 -10.62
N THR A 376 11.28 0.82 -9.55
CA THR A 376 12.70 1.02 -9.20
C THR A 376 13.37 -0.29 -8.74
N LEU A 377 12.66 -1.15 -8.00
CA LEU A 377 13.15 -2.50 -7.68
C LEU A 377 13.22 -3.38 -8.93
N ALA A 378 12.23 -3.31 -9.82
CA ALA A 378 12.29 -4.01 -11.11
C ALA A 378 13.46 -3.52 -11.98
N GLY A 379 13.73 -2.22 -11.99
CA GLY A 379 14.88 -1.60 -12.67
C GLY A 379 16.24 -2.06 -12.12
N LEU A 380 16.39 -2.11 -10.79
CA LEU A 380 17.56 -2.71 -10.12
C LEU A 380 17.77 -4.15 -10.59
N LEU A 381 16.76 -5.00 -10.39
CA LEU A 381 16.86 -6.44 -10.63
C LEU A 381 17.11 -6.75 -12.11
N ALA A 382 16.48 -6.02 -13.03
CA ALA A 382 16.78 -6.14 -14.46
C ALA A 382 18.23 -5.75 -14.75
N THR A 383 18.68 -4.58 -14.28
CA THR A 383 20.06 -4.08 -14.51
C THR A 383 21.14 -5.01 -13.93
N GLN A 384 20.85 -5.69 -12.82
CA GLN A 384 21.78 -6.60 -12.14
C GLN A 384 21.78 -8.02 -12.73
N PHE A 385 20.62 -8.57 -13.11
CA PHE A 385 20.49 -10.01 -13.40
C PHE A 385 20.05 -10.35 -14.84
N LEU A 386 19.47 -9.40 -15.59
CA LEU A 386 18.99 -9.63 -16.96
C LEU A 386 19.76 -8.80 -18.02
N GLY A 387 20.20 -7.59 -17.65
CA GLY A 387 20.90 -6.64 -18.51
C GLY A 387 20.32 -5.22 -18.41
N SER A 388 21.06 -4.22 -18.90
CA SER A 388 20.64 -2.81 -18.85
C SER A 388 19.41 -2.53 -19.72
N THR A 389 19.34 -3.16 -20.88
CA THR A 389 18.22 -3.08 -21.82
C THR A 389 16.89 -3.51 -21.19
N GLN A 390 16.93 -4.56 -20.36
CA GLN A 390 15.78 -5.11 -19.66
C GLN A 390 15.29 -4.19 -18.53
N ALA A 391 16.03 -3.13 -18.18
CA ALA A 391 15.56 -2.08 -17.27
C ALA A 391 14.70 -1.01 -17.97
N VAL A 392 14.60 -1.02 -19.31
CA VAL A 392 13.76 -0.08 -20.08
C VAL A 392 12.26 -0.21 -19.76
N PRO A 393 11.63 -1.40 -19.68
CA PRO A 393 10.22 -1.50 -19.29
C PRO A 393 9.92 -0.99 -17.87
N PRO A 394 10.70 -1.34 -16.83
CA PRO A 394 10.60 -0.68 -15.51
C PRO A 394 10.72 0.85 -15.58
N ALA A 395 11.66 1.37 -16.39
CA ALA A 395 11.88 2.80 -16.60
C ALA A 395 10.67 3.51 -17.24
N CYS A 396 10.03 2.91 -18.24
CA CYS A 396 8.77 3.46 -18.80
C CYS A 396 7.60 3.33 -17.79
N SER A 397 7.53 2.21 -17.08
CA SER A 397 6.46 1.89 -16.11
C SER A 397 6.38 2.88 -14.94
N VAL A 398 7.52 3.34 -14.40
CA VAL A 398 7.52 4.21 -13.22
C VAL A 398 6.80 5.55 -13.48
N VAL A 399 6.92 6.10 -14.69
CA VAL A 399 6.24 7.33 -15.12
C VAL A 399 4.77 7.02 -15.43
N ALA A 400 4.51 5.97 -16.20
CA ALA A 400 3.17 5.55 -16.62
C ALA A 400 2.25 5.29 -15.41
N MET A 401 2.69 4.47 -14.45
CA MET A 401 1.89 4.10 -13.29
C MET A 401 1.64 5.29 -12.36
N ALA A 402 2.59 6.23 -12.26
CA ALA A 402 2.45 7.42 -11.42
C ALA A 402 1.35 8.32 -11.98
N ILE A 403 1.42 8.67 -13.28
CA ILE A 403 0.42 9.51 -13.93
C ILE A 403 -0.97 8.85 -13.85
N MET A 404 -1.11 7.60 -14.33
CA MET A 404 -2.42 6.93 -14.33
C MET A 404 -3.00 6.72 -12.93
N GLY A 405 -2.18 6.27 -11.96
CA GLY A 405 -2.65 6.01 -10.60
C GLY A 405 -3.09 7.27 -9.87
N LEU A 406 -2.45 8.41 -10.14
CA LEU A 406 -2.79 9.69 -9.52
C LEU A 406 -3.95 10.41 -10.21
N CYS A 407 -4.08 10.29 -11.54
CA CYS A 407 -5.29 10.72 -12.25
C CYS A 407 -6.52 9.93 -11.76
N LEU A 408 -6.40 8.61 -11.62
CA LEU A 408 -7.45 7.73 -11.09
C LEU A 408 -7.78 8.05 -9.62
N ALA A 409 -6.76 8.29 -8.79
CA ALA A 409 -6.95 8.69 -7.41
C ALA A 409 -7.60 10.07 -7.27
N SER A 410 -7.18 11.07 -8.05
CA SER A 410 -7.78 12.41 -8.07
C SER A 410 -9.26 12.36 -8.49
N PHE A 411 -9.58 11.59 -9.54
CA PHE A 411 -10.95 11.33 -9.97
C PHE A 411 -11.83 10.79 -8.82
N TRP A 412 -11.35 9.78 -8.09
CA TRP A 412 -12.05 9.23 -6.93
C TRP A 412 -12.09 10.15 -5.71
N GLY A 413 -11.06 10.98 -5.52
CA GLY A 413 -10.95 11.97 -4.45
C GLY A 413 -11.97 13.10 -4.61
N ASN A 414 -12.18 13.55 -5.85
CA ASN A 414 -13.18 14.57 -6.22
C ASN A 414 -14.63 14.07 -6.11
N GLY A 415 -14.85 12.83 -5.65
CA GLY A 415 -16.17 12.27 -5.33
C GLY A 415 -16.78 11.40 -6.43
N TYR A 416 -16.25 11.46 -7.65
CA TYR A 416 -16.73 10.65 -8.77
C TYR A 416 -16.58 9.13 -8.49
N ARG A 417 -17.47 8.37 -9.11
CA ARG A 417 -17.50 6.90 -9.10
C ARG A 417 -17.36 6.39 -10.53
N ILE A 418 -16.94 5.14 -10.70
CA ILE A 418 -16.81 4.52 -12.04
C ILE A 418 -18.14 4.51 -12.82
N ARG A 419 -19.29 4.54 -12.13
CA ARG A 419 -20.61 4.67 -12.75
C ARG A 419 -20.87 6.03 -13.42
N ASP A 420 -20.07 7.04 -13.10
CA ASP A 420 -20.30 8.43 -13.51
C ASP A 420 -19.46 8.80 -14.75
N VAL A 421 -18.53 7.91 -15.15
CA VAL A 421 -17.66 8.06 -16.33
C VAL A 421 -18.45 8.21 -17.64
N PRO A 422 -19.52 7.42 -17.93
CA PRO A 422 -20.29 7.58 -19.17
C PRO A 422 -20.90 8.98 -19.31
N SER A 423 -21.34 9.58 -18.20
CA SER A 423 -21.89 10.95 -18.14
C SER A 423 -20.85 12.07 -18.22
N LEU A 424 -19.55 11.75 -18.13
CA LEU A 424 -18.45 12.69 -18.35
C LEU A 424 -17.90 12.59 -19.78
N VAL A 425 -17.88 11.39 -20.36
CA VAL A 425 -17.38 11.14 -21.73
C VAL A 425 -18.43 11.48 -22.79
N ILE A 426 -19.72 11.36 -22.46
CA ILE A 426 -20.83 11.76 -23.33
C ILE A 426 -21.52 12.98 -22.71
N PRO A 427 -21.22 14.21 -23.16
CA PRO A 427 -22.01 15.38 -22.83
C PRO A 427 -23.46 15.13 -23.26
N LYS A 428 -24.42 15.39 -22.37
CA LYS A 428 -25.84 15.40 -22.77
C LYS A 428 -26.05 16.55 -23.74
N THR A 429 -26.18 16.24 -25.02
CA THR A 429 -26.71 17.16 -26.04
C THR A 429 -28.17 17.48 -25.68
N GLY A 430 -28.34 18.54 -24.89
CA GLY A 430 -29.64 18.96 -24.38
C GLY A 430 -30.57 19.33 -25.54
N SER A 431 -31.61 18.51 -25.75
CA SER A 431 -32.69 18.81 -26.68
C SER A 431 -33.42 20.08 -26.24
N ALA A 432 -33.03 21.21 -26.81
CA ALA A 432 -33.62 22.53 -26.59
C ALA A 432 -34.25 23.06 -27.89
N PHE A 433 -34.95 22.18 -28.60
CA PHE A 433 -35.79 22.53 -29.75
C PHE A 433 -37.13 21.79 -29.65
N ASN A 434 -38.12 22.49 -29.08
CA ASN A 434 -39.52 22.55 -29.53
C ASN A 434 -40.39 23.18 -28.43
N ALA A 435 -40.68 24.47 -28.62
CA ALA A 435 -41.78 25.17 -27.99
C ALA A 435 -42.34 26.17 -29.03
N GLN A 436 -43.35 25.71 -29.77
CA GLN A 436 -44.30 26.52 -30.55
C GLN A 436 -45.69 26.13 -30.07
#